data_AF-A0A8J8XEY6-F1
#
_entry.id   AF-A0A8J8XEY6-F1
#
_cell.length_a   1.000
_cell.length_b   1.000
_cell.length_c   1.000
_cell.angle_alpha   90.00
_cell.angle_beta   90.00
_cell.angle_gamma   90.00
#
_symmetry.space_group_name_H-M   'P 1'
#
loop_
_entity.id
_entity.type
_entity.pdbx_description
1 polymer ?
#
loop_
_entity_poly.entity_id
_entity_poly.type
_entity_poly.pdbx_seq_one_letter_code
_entity_poly.pdbx_strand_id
1 'polypeptide(L)'
;MAKLAVLLLLLAVAASATVPAHGRDTPTEIKLIKGTDASGVGDDSMECVYTVFIRTGSILKAGTDANVTLELAAADGNGVGISNLPAWGGLMGQGYSYFERSNLDIFSGRGPCMAKAPCWMRLATDGTGDHHGWYCNYVEVTTTGPHKGCGQQLFTVEQWLATDAPPFKLEAVRDYCSGDAKGASAA
;
A
#
# COMPACT_ATOMS: atom_id res chain seq x y z
N MET A 1 33.23 5.33 -59.72
CA MET A 1 33.49 6.73 -59.36
C MET A 1 33.18 6.88 -57.88
N ALA A 2 34.23 6.89 -57.06
CA ALA A 2 34.17 6.67 -55.62
C ALA A 2 34.02 8.00 -54.84
N LYS A 3 33.42 7.87 -53.66
CA LYS A 3 32.87 8.92 -52.79
C LYS A 3 33.96 9.86 -52.25
N LEU A 4 33.72 11.17 -52.29
CA LEU A 4 34.43 12.17 -51.48
C LEU A 4 33.45 12.69 -50.41
N ALA A 5 33.66 12.29 -49.16
CA ALA A 5 32.94 12.81 -48.01
C ALA A 5 33.74 13.99 -47.43
N VAL A 6 33.16 15.19 -47.45
CA VAL A 6 33.71 16.37 -46.79
C VAL A 6 33.13 16.43 -45.38
N LEU A 7 34.01 16.34 -44.39
CA LEU A 7 33.71 16.35 -42.96
C LEU A 7 33.60 17.82 -42.49
N LEU A 8 32.38 18.34 -42.31
CA LEU A 8 32.14 19.62 -41.64
C LEU A 8 31.88 19.36 -40.14
N LEU A 9 32.83 19.77 -39.29
CA LEU A 9 32.60 19.89 -37.85
C LEU A 9 31.77 21.16 -37.57
N LEU A 10 30.53 20.98 -37.11
CA LEU A 10 29.73 22.04 -36.51
C LEU A 10 29.71 21.81 -34.99
N LEU A 11 30.40 22.69 -34.25
CA LEU A 11 30.27 22.78 -32.80
C LEU A 11 28.90 23.40 -32.46
N ALA A 12 27.95 22.58 -32.02
CA ALA A 12 26.71 23.04 -31.44
C ALA A 12 26.93 23.33 -29.94
N VAL A 13 26.90 24.60 -29.56
CA VAL A 13 26.86 25.03 -28.15
C VAL A 13 25.43 24.83 -27.66
N ALA A 14 25.19 23.78 -26.87
CA ALA A 14 23.91 23.60 -26.19
C ALA A 14 23.86 24.50 -24.94
N ALA A 15 23.14 25.61 -25.02
CA ALA A 15 22.75 26.37 -23.85
C ALA A 15 21.69 25.57 -23.08
N SER A 16 22.08 25.01 -21.94
CA SER A 16 21.18 24.29 -21.04
C SER A 16 20.32 25.31 -20.30
N ALA A 17 19.08 25.52 -20.76
CA ALA A 17 18.08 26.27 -20.02
C ALA A 17 17.51 25.36 -18.93
N THR A 18 17.92 25.60 -17.68
CA THR A 18 17.30 24.98 -16.51
C THR A 18 15.90 25.55 -16.34
N VAL A 19 14.89 24.77 -16.71
CA VAL A 19 13.50 25.04 -16.33
C VAL A 19 13.40 24.80 -14.81
N PRO A 20 12.96 25.77 -13.99
CA PRO A 20 12.69 25.51 -12.59
C PRO A 20 11.50 24.55 -12.52
N ALA A 21 11.79 23.29 -12.18
CA ALA A 21 10.77 22.36 -11.75
C ALA A 21 10.04 23.02 -10.56
N HIS A 22 8.80 23.45 -10.78
CA HIS A 22 7.90 23.70 -9.67
C HIS A 22 7.78 22.37 -8.92
N GLY A 23 8.45 22.30 -7.77
CA GLY A 23 8.26 21.23 -6.82
C GLY A 23 6.77 21.12 -6.56
N ARG A 24 6.16 20.03 -7.01
CA ARG A 24 4.87 19.63 -6.49
C ARG A 24 5.17 19.17 -5.08
N ASP A 25 4.70 19.93 -4.10
CA ASP A 25 4.63 19.49 -2.72
C ASP A 25 3.87 18.15 -2.71
N THR A 26 4.61 17.05 -2.58
CA THR A 26 4.01 15.78 -2.21
C THR A 26 3.46 15.96 -0.80
N PRO A 27 2.19 15.60 -0.51
CA PRO A 27 1.67 15.66 0.85
C PRO A 27 2.38 14.57 1.66
N THR A 28 3.56 14.88 2.20
CA THR A 28 4.52 13.89 2.75
C THR A 28 4.58 13.96 4.27
N GLU A 29 3.47 14.27 4.92
CA GLU A 29 3.32 13.94 6.33
C GLU A 29 2.02 13.15 6.48
N ILE A 30 2.14 11.83 6.28
CA ILE A 30 1.03 10.92 6.58
C ILE A 30 0.93 10.86 8.10
N LYS A 31 -0.17 11.38 8.62
CA LYS A 31 -0.48 11.31 10.04
C LYS A 31 -1.15 9.98 10.32
N LEU A 32 -0.35 8.99 10.69
CA LEU A 32 -0.83 7.67 11.10
C LEU A 32 -1.22 7.69 12.57
N ILE A 33 -2.45 7.32 12.86
CA ILE A 33 -2.88 6.97 14.22
C ILE A 33 -2.72 5.45 14.35
N LYS A 34 -2.03 5.00 15.40
CA LYS A 34 -1.83 3.57 15.66
C LYS A 34 -3.17 2.92 16.01
N GLY A 35 -3.54 1.87 15.26
CA GLY A 35 -4.79 1.14 15.48
C GLY A 35 -4.84 0.34 16.80
N THR A 36 -3.69 0.13 17.46
CA THR A 36 -3.58 -0.65 18.70
C THR A 36 -3.99 0.11 19.97
N ASP A 37 -4.23 1.42 19.87
CA ASP A 37 -4.39 2.30 21.04
C ASP A 37 -5.86 2.72 21.25
N ALA A 38 -6.81 2.14 20.49
CA ALA A 38 -8.26 2.39 20.57
C ALA A 38 -8.92 1.98 21.91
N SER A 39 -8.15 1.54 22.90
CA SER A 39 -8.62 1.31 24.27
C SER A 39 -8.30 2.47 25.24
N GLY A 40 -7.77 3.59 24.74
CA GLY A 40 -7.34 4.73 25.57
C GLY A 40 -7.94 6.07 25.18
N VAL A 41 -9.10 6.40 25.75
CA VAL A 41 -9.66 7.77 25.92
C VAL A 41 -9.72 8.63 24.66
N GLY A 42 -10.67 8.33 23.79
CA GLY A 42 -11.21 9.24 22.78
C GLY A 42 -12.69 8.95 22.61
N ASP A 43 -13.52 9.97 22.48
CA ASP A 43 -14.97 9.85 22.25
C ASP A 43 -15.25 8.79 21.15
N ASP A 44 -15.93 7.69 21.51
CA ASP A 44 -16.31 6.55 20.65
C ASP A 44 -17.11 6.99 19.39
N SER A 45 -17.45 8.27 19.27
CA SER A 45 -18.33 8.85 18.26
C SER A 45 -17.74 8.93 16.84
N MET A 46 -16.45 8.61 16.62
CA MET A 46 -15.78 8.75 15.32
C MET A 46 -14.87 7.58 14.91
N GLU A 47 -15.16 6.36 15.36
CA GLU A 47 -14.46 5.16 14.87
C GLU A 47 -15.17 4.49 13.70
N CYS A 48 -14.36 3.97 12.78
CA CYS A 48 -14.80 3.24 11.61
C CYS A 48 -14.30 1.79 11.69
N VAL A 49 -15.06 0.87 11.11
CA VAL A 49 -14.66 -0.51 10.90
C VAL A 49 -13.92 -0.62 9.58
N TYR A 50 -12.75 -1.20 9.66
CA TYR A 50 -11.90 -1.54 8.53
C TYR A 50 -12.01 -3.05 8.32
N THR A 51 -12.25 -3.47 7.08
CA THR A 51 -12.14 -4.88 6.66
C THR A 51 -11.09 -4.94 5.57
N VAL A 52 -10.08 -5.77 5.77
CA VAL A 52 -8.93 -5.91 4.87
C VAL A 52 -8.91 -7.33 4.34
N PHE A 53 -8.89 -7.46 3.02
CA PHE A 53 -8.71 -8.72 2.31
C PHE A 53 -7.35 -8.70 1.65
N ILE A 54 -6.51 -9.70 1.93
CA ILE A 54 -5.17 -9.81 1.37
C ILE A 54 -5.07 -11.11 0.59
N ARG A 55 -4.76 -10.99 -0.71
CA ARG A 55 -4.53 -12.15 -1.56
C ARG A 55 -3.04 -12.38 -1.69
N THR A 56 -2.57 -13.51 -1.17
CA THR A 56 -1.23 -14.01 -1.47
C THR A 56 -1.22 -14.65 -2.86
N GLY A 57 -0.16 -14.41 -3.63
CA GLY A 57 -0.03 -14.94 -4.98
C GLY A 57 0.08 -16.46 -5.03
N SER A 58 -0.08 -17.01 -6.23
CA SER A 58 -0.04 -18.45 -6.50
C SER A 58 1.35 -18.96 -6.94
N ILE A 59 2.34 -18.07 -7.03
CA ILE A 59 3.72 -18.40 -7.41
C ILE A 59 4.34 -19.31 -6.34
N LEU A 60 5.30 -20.16 -6.73
CA LEU A 60 6.01 -21.01 -5.80
C LEU A 60 6.69 -20.18 -4.71
N LYS A 61 6.53 -20.61 -3.45
CA LYS A 61 7.05 -19.93 -2.25
C LYS A 61 6.54 -18.49 -2.06
N ALA A 62 5.33 -18.20 -2.52
CA ALA A 62 4.73 -16.87 -2.37
C ALA A 62 4.28 -16.54 -0.94
N GLY A 63 4.23 -17.50 -0.02
CA GLY A 63 3.75 -17.28 1.35
C GLY A 63 4.82 -16.81 2.33
N THR A 64 4.42 -16.30 3.50
CA THR A 64 5.36 -15.82 4.52
C THR A 64 4.90 -16.04 5.96
N ASP A 65 5.87 -16.27 6.85
CA ASP A 65 5.68 -16.30 8.30
C ASP A 65 6.10 -14.98 8.98
N ALA A 66 6.57 -14.00 8.19
CA ALA A 66 7.02 -12.71 8.69
C ALA A 66 5.86 -11.83 9.18
N ASN A 67 6.14 -10.88 10.06
CA ASN A 67 5.09 -9.96 10.53
C ASN A 67 4.75 -8.93 9.46
N VAL A 68 3.46 -8.80 9.14
CA VAL A 68 2.95 -7.87 8.12
C VAL A 68 2.34 -6.62 8.76
N THR A 69 2.86 -5.47 8.35
CA THR A 69 2.38 -4.12 8.68
C THR A 69 1.58 -3.54 7.50
N LEU A 70 0.47 -2.88 7.81
CA LEU A 70 -0.35 -2.16 6.85
C LEU A 70 -0.59 -0.73 7.32
N GLU A 71 -0.31 0.23 6.46
CA GLU A 71 -0.59 1.65 6.66
C GLU A 71 -1.53 2.11 5.54
N LEU A 72 -2.55 2.86 5.90
CA LEU A 72 -3.58 3.36 4.98
C LEU A 72 -3.78 4.85 5.22
N ALA A 73 -3.97 5.62 4.17
CA ALA A 73 -4.29 7.04 4.29
C ALA A 73 -5.27 7.52 3.21
N ALA A 74 -6.05 8.52 3.57
CA ALA A 74 -6.88 9.26 2.63
C ALA A 74 -6.09 10.44 2.02
N ALA A 75 -6.69 11.10 1.02
CA ALA A 75 -6.04 12.18 0.27
C ALA A 75 -5.69 13.42 1.11
N ASP A 76 -6.25 13.55 2.32
CA ASP A 76 -5.94 14.60 3.29
C ASP A 76 -4.71 14.28 4.15
N GLY A 77 -4.06 13.13 3.93
CA GLY A 77 -2.88 12.67 4.67
C GLY A 77 -3.21 12.02 6.03
N ASN A 78 -4.48 11.99 6.44
CA ASN A 78 -4.89 11.29 7.66
C ASN A 78 -5.04 9.80 7.39
N GLY A 79 -4.54 8.98 8.31
CA GLY A 79 -4.48 7.54 8.11
C GLY A 79 -4.43 6.70 9.38
N VAL A 80 -4.42 5.38 9.17
CA VAL A 80 -4.31 4.36 10.20
C VAL A 80 -3.10 3.48 9.94
N GLY A 81 -2.34 3.19 10.99
CA GLY A 81 -1.22 2.24 10.95
C GLY A 81 -1.52 0.99 11.79
N ILE A 82 -1.29 -0.17 11.19
CA ILE A 82 -1.50 -1.50 11.78
C ILE A 82 -0.17 -2.25 11.72
N SER A 83 0.49 -2.43 12.87
CA SER A 83 1.83 -3.02 12.94
C SER A 83 1.86 -4.56 12.86
N ASN A 84 0.73 -5.22 13.14
CA ASN A 84 0.58 -6.67 13.04
C ASN A 84 -0.87 -6.98 12.69
N LEU A 85 -1.12 -7.33 11.43
CA LEU A 85 -2.46 -7.61 10.91
C LEU A 85 -3.17 -8.78 11.63
N PRO A 86 -2.54 -9.96 11.80
CA PRO A 86 -3.17 -11.07 12.54
C PRO A 86 -3.60 -10.70 13.96
N ALA A 87 -2.73 -10.02 14.72
CA ALA A 87 -3.02 -9.63 16.10
C ALA A 87 -4.05 -8.49 16.19
N TRP A 88 -4.09 -7.59 15.20
CA TRP A 88 -5.05 -6.49 15.17
C TRP A 88 -6.48 -6.96 14.88
N GLY A 89 -6.67 -7.94 13.99
CA GLY A 89 -8.01 -8.27 13.53
C GLY A 89 -8.16 -9.55 12.74
N GLY A 90 -7.28 -10.55 12.88
CA GLY A 90 -7.37 -11.80 12.11
C GLY A 90 -8.71 -12.53 12.29
N LEU A 91 -9.38 -12.86 11.18
CA LEU A 91 -10.70 -13.50 11.17
C LEU A 91 -10.70 -14.96 10.69
N MET A 92 -9.53 -15.59 10.52
CA MET A 92 -9.43 -16.94 9.94
C MET A 92 -9.50 -18.06 10.99
N GLY A 93 -9.63 -17.71 12.27
CA GLY A 93 -9.71 -18.65 13.39
C GLY A 93 -8.37 -18.85 14.12
N GLN A 94 -8.44 -19.53 15.27
CA GLN A 94 -7.26 -19.79 16.09
C GLN A 94 -6.31 -20.79 15.43
N GLY A 95 -5.00 -20.50 15.47
CA GLY A 95 -3.96 -21.36 14.92
C GLY A 95 -3.88 -21.38 13.40
N TYR A 96 -4.63 -20.52 12.71
CA TYR A 96 -4.53 -20.37 11.26
C TYR A 96 -3.20 -19.73 10.86
N SER A 97 -2.53 -20.30 9.84
CA SER A 97 -1.33 -19.72 9.23
C SER A 97 -1.75 -18.70 8.18
N TYR A 98 -1.48 -17.42 8.46
CA TYR A 98 -1.80 -16.31 7.58
C TYR A 98 -0.74 -16.16 6.48
N PHE A 99 -1.11 -15.49 5.40
CA PHE A 99 -0.24 -15.11 4.29
C PHE A 99 0.35 -16.30 3.53
N GLU A 100 -0.31 -17.44 3.54
CA GLU A 100 0.12 -18.63 2.80
C GLU A 100 -0.19 -18.53 1.31
N ARG A 101 0.60 -19.24 0.49
CA ARG A 101 0.47 -19.26 -0.97
C ARG A 101 -0.97 -19.53 -1.40
N SER A 102 -1.48 -18.68 -2.29
CA SER A 102 -2.84 -18.71 -2.85
C SER A 102 -3.98 -18.41 -1.89
N ASN A 103 -3.72 -18.18 -0.60
CA ASN A 103 -4.78 -17.88 0.37
C ASN A 103 -5.31 -16.46 0.20
N LEU A 104 -6.59 -16.31 0.54
CA LEU A 104 -7.24 -15.03 0.78
C LEU A 104 -7.46 -14.90 2.27
N ASP A 105 -6.75 -13.97 2.90
CA ASP A 105 -6.81 -13.76 4.33
C ASP A 105 -7.62 -12.51 4.65
N ILE A 106 -8.43 -12.60 5.71
CA ILE A 106 -9.39 -11.57 6.07
C ILE A 106 -9.07 -11.06 7.47
N PHE A 107 -9.02 -9.73 7.59
CA PHE A 107 -8.82 -9.01 8.84
C PHE A 107 -9.93 -7.99 9.03
N SER A 108 -10.38 -7.77 10.25
CA SER A 108 -11.25 -6.65 10.58
C SER A 108 -10.97 -6.09 11.95
N GLY A 109 -11.00 -4.76 12.05
CA GLY A 109 -10.77 -4.03 13.29
C GLY A 109 -11.32 -2.62 13.24
N ARG A 110 -11.38 -1.99 14.41
CA ARG A 110 -11.75 -0.58 14.57
C ARG A 110 -10.52 0.31 14.43
N GLY A 111 -10.74 1.52 13.95
CA GLY A 111 -9.74 2.58 13.87
C GLY A 111 -10.39 3.93 13.66
N PRO A 112 -9.62 5.03 13.63
CA PRO A 112 -10.16 6.36 13.40
C PRO A 112 -10.87 6.43 12.06
N CYS A 113 -12.02 7.11 11.98
CA CYS A 113 -12.64 7.37 10.68
C CYS A 113 -11.79 8.31 9.83
N MET A 114 -11.52 7.91 8.58
CA MET A 114 -10.98 8.80 7.56
C MET A 114 -12.11 9.63 6.91
N ALA A 115 -11.75 10.78 6.34
CA ALA A 115 -12.71 11.65 5.66
C ALA A 115 -13.29 11.01 4.38
N LYS A 116 -12.50 10.16 3.71
CA LYS A 116 -12.84 9.40 2.51
C LYS A 116 -12.22 8.00 2.58
N ALA A 117 -12.60 7.14 1.64
CA ALA A 117 -11.93 5.84 1.44
C ALA A 117 -10.40 6.04 1.32
N PRO A 118 -9.59 5.09 1.83
CA PRO A 118 -8.15 5.16 1.68
C PRO A 118 -7.80 5.15 0.20
N CYS A 119 -6.86 5.98 -0.20
CA CYS A 119 -6.34 6.04 -1.56
C CYS A 119 -4.82 5.87 -1.59
N TRP A 120 -4.19 5.83 -0.42
CA TRP A 120 -2.78 5.52 -0.26
C TRP A 120 -2.62 4.32 0.66
N MET A 121 -1.67 3.45 0.33
CA MET A 121 -1.32 2.27 1.10
C MET A 121 0.19 2.08 1.15
N ARG A 122 0.70 1.66 2.31
CA ARG A 122 1.99 0.99 2.45
C ARG A 122 1.80 -0.36 3.12
N LEU A 123 2.22 -1.40 2.42
CA LEU A 123 2.24 -2.77 2.89
C LEU A 123 3.70 -3.15 3.11
N ALA A 124 4.05 -3.62 4.30
CA ALA A 124 5.42 -3.94 4.67
C ALA A 124 5.52 -5.24 5.46
N THR A 125 6.65 -5.90 5.36
CA THR A 125 7.02 -7.05 6.20
C THR A 125 8.28 -6.71 6.98
N ASP A 126 8.46 -7.30 8.17
CA ASP A 126 9.70 -7.19 8.92
C ASP A 126 10.83 -8.09 8.37
N GLY A 127 10.51 -8.97 7.40
CA GLY A 127 11.48 -9.85 6.76
C GLY A 127 12.10 -10.88 7.71
N THR A 128 11.46 -11.17 8.84
CA THR A 128 11.95 -12.15 9.83
C THR A 128 11.35 -13.54 9.61
N GLY A 129 11.91 -14.54 10.30
CA GLY A 129 11.41 -15.91 10.26
C GLY A 129 11.92 -16.72 9.06
N ASP A 130 11.57 -18.00 9.08
CA ASP A 130 11.70 -18.86 7.91
C ASP A 130 10.65 -18.41 6.87
N HIS A 131 10.94 -18.57 5.58
CA HIS A 131 10.01 -18.13 4.52
C HIS A 131 9.65 -16.62 4.57
N HIS A 132 10.61 -15.76 4.91
CA HIS A 132 10.39 -14.30 5.02
C HIS A 132 10.00 -13.58 3.70
N GLY A 133 10.29 -14.19 2.54
CA GLY A 133 9.95 -13.61 1.23
C GLY A 133 8.49 -13.83 0.88
N TRP A 134 7.74 -12.74 0.66
CA TRP A 134 6.30 -12.81 0.40
C TRP A 134 5.95 -12.28 -0.99
N TYR A 135 5.04 -12.93 -1.72
CA TYR A 135 4.46 -12.35 -2.94
C TYR A 135 2.99 -12.01 -2.71
N CYS A 136 2.71 -10.72 -2.58
CA CYS A 136 1.35 -10.22 -2.42
C CYS A 136 0.76 -9.87 -3.79
N ASN A 137 -0.46 -10.35 -4.06
CA ASN A 137 -1.22 -10.09 -5.28
C ASN A 137 -1.97 -8.75 -5.16
N TYR A 138 -2.85 -8.62 -4.16
CA TYR A 138 -3.57 -7.39 -3.88
C TYR A 138 -3.95 -7.26 -2.40
N VAL A 139 -4.27 -6.03 -2.02
CA VAL A 139 -4.94 -5.69 -0.76
C VAL A 139 -6.22 -4.94 -1.09
N GLU A 140 -7.36 -5.42 -0.60
CA GLU A 140 -8.63 -4.73 -0.71
C GLU A 140 -9.06 -4.25 0.67
N VAL A 141 -9.49 -3.00 0.76
CA VAL A 141 -9.92 -2.39 2.02
C VAL A 141 -11.33 -1.87 1.88
N THR A 142 -12.20 -2.29 2.79
CA THR A 142 -13.51 -1.69 3.01
C THR A 142 -13.51 -0.88 4.30
N THR A 143 -14.05 0.32 4.27
CA THR A 143 -14.23 1.22 5.42
C THR A 143 -15.70 1.55 5.59
N THR A 144 -16.22 1.37 6.79
CA THR A 144 -17.60 1.70 7.15
C THR A 144 -17.64 2.38 8.50
N GLY A 145 -18.61 3.27 8.73
CA GLY A 145 -18.77 3.94 10.02
C GLY A 145 -20.18 4.46 10.23
N PRO A 146 -20.56 4.78 11.48
CA PRO A 146 -21.85 5.36 11.78
C PRO A 146 -22.05 6.66 10.97
N HIS A 147 -23.17 6.76 10.25
CA HIS A 147 -23.51 7.93 9.44
C HIS A 147 -22.45 8.31 8.37
N LYS A 148 -21.60 7.35 7.97
CA LYS A 148 -20.62 7.48 6.88
C LYS A 148 -20.98 6.51 5.75
N GLY A 149 -20.69 6.89 4.51
CA GLY A 149 -20.80 5.97 3.38
C GLY A 149 -19.78 4.84 3.47
N CYS A 150 -20.07 3.72 2.81
CA CYS A 150 -19.09 2.65 2.62
C CYS A 150 -18.02 3.12 1.61
N GLY A 151 -16.75 3.00 1.98
CA GLY A 151 -15.61 3.20 1.11
C GLY A 151 -14.94 1.87 0.78
N GLN A 152 -14.55 1.68 -0.46
CA GLN A 152 -13.79 0.49 -0.88
C GLN A 152 -12.63 0.93 -1.77
N GLN A 153 -11.46 0.33 -1.55
CA GLN A 153 -10.29 0.54 -2.40
C GLN A 153 -9.55 -0.78 -2.59
N LEU A 154 -9.28 -1.12 -3.85
CA LEU A 154 -8.38 -2.21 -4.21
C LEU A 154 -7.00 -1.63 -4.53
N PHE A 155 -5.96 -2.17 -3.89
CA PHE A 155 -4.56 -1.88 -4.15
C PHE A 155 -3.90 -3.08 -4.81
N THR A 156 -3.65 -2.99 -6.12
CA THR A 156 -2.88 -4.01 -6.84
C THR A 156 -1.43 -3.95 -6.40
N VAL A 157 -0.91 -5.05 -5.86
CA VAL A 157 0.47 -5.14 -5.38
C VAL A 157 1.34 -5.84 -6.43
N GLU A 158 1.05 -7.10 -6.76
CA GLU A 158 1.80 -7.92 -7.74
C GLU A 158 3.32 -7.82 -7.57
N GLN A 159 3.79 -7.92 -6.33
CA GLN A 159 5.19 -7.62 -5.97
C GLN A 159 5.69 -8.60 -4.92
N TRP A 160 6.96 -9.00 -5.05
CA TRP A 160 7.70 -9.57 -3.92
C TRP A 160 7.97 -8.49 -2.87
N LEU A 161 7.69 -8.81 -1.61
CA LEU A 161 8.17 -8.13 -0.42
C LEU A 161 9.24 -9.02 0.18
N ALA A 162 10.46 -8.92 -0.37
CA ALA A 162 11.57 -9.81 -0.07
C ALA A 162 12.91 -9.13 -0.36
N THR A 163 13.98 -9.55 0.32
CA THR A 163 15.35 -9.10 0.04
C THR A 163 16.09 -9.96 -0.98
N ASP A 164 15.56 -11.14 -1.30
CA ASP A 164 16.16 -12.13 -2.18
C ASP A 164 15.44 -12.28 -3.54
N ALA A 165 14.34 -11.54 -3.75
CA ALA A 165 13.63 -11.46 -5.03
C ALA A 165 13.39 -10.00 -5.45
N PRO A 166 13.49 -9.66 -6.75
CA PRO A 166 13.15 -8.31 -7.24
C PRO A 166 11.73 -7.91 -6.81
N PRO A 167 11.53 -6.67 -6.33
CA PRO A 167 12.42 -5.51 -6.40
C PRO A 167 13.42 -5.36 -5.23
N PHE A 168 13.67 -6.41 -4.43
CA PHE A 168 14.58 -6.39 -3.28
C PHE A 168 14.16 -5.37 -2.21
N LYS A 169 12.84 -5.27 -2.00
CA LYS A 169 12.22 -4.39 -1.00
C LYS A 169 11.29 -5.21 -0.13
N LEU A 170 11.25 -4.89 1.16
CA LEU A 170 10.31 -5.47 2.13
C LEU A 170 8.99 -4.69 2.20
N GLU A 171 8.75 -3.78 1.27
CA GLU A 171 7.55 -2.95 1.24
C GLU A 171 7.04 -2.67 -0.17
N ALA A 172 5.74 -2.41 -0.26
CA ALA A 172 5.04 -1.94 -1.44
C ALA A 172 4.18 -0.72 -1.07
N VAL A 173 4.42 0.41 -1.74
CA VAL A 173 3.63 1.63 -1.58
C VAL A 173 2.76 1.83 -2.81
N ARG A 174 1.48 2.16 -2.63
CA ARG A 174 0.53 2.51 -3.69
C ARG A 174 -0.13 3.84 -3.34
N ASP A 175 -0.04 4.80 -4.26
CA ASP A 175 -0.68 6.11 -4.14
C ASP A 175 -1.63 6.31 -5.33
N TYR A 176 -2.93 6.23 -5.03
CA TYR A 176 -4.04 6.47 -5.95
C TYR A 176 -4.82 7.73 -5.56
N CYS A 177 -4.28 8.58 -4.70
CA CYS A 177 -4.98 9.78 -4.23
C CYS A 177 -5.11 10.86 -5.30
N SER A 178 -4.27 10.82 -6.33
CA SER A 178 -4.25 11.76 -7.45
C SER A 178 -4.93 11.27 -8.73
N GLY A 179 -5.35 10.00 -8.80
CA GLY A 179 -5.93 9.40 -10.00
C GLY A 179 -6.66 8.09 -9.73
N ASP A 180 -7.83 7.96 -10.35
CA ASP A 180 -8.70 6.77 -10.42
C ASP A 180 -9.75 6.58 -9.31
N ALA A 181 -10.56 7.63 -9.12
CA ALA A 181 -11.96 7.52 -8.68
C ALA A 181 -12.86 6.85 -9.76
N LYS A 182 -12.43 5.72 -10.33
CA LYS A 182 -13.09 5.01 -11.45
C LYS A 182 -13.32 3.52 -11.19
N GLY A 183 -13.18 3.04 -9.95
CA GLY A 183 -13.31 1.62 -9.65
C GLY A 183 -13.95 1.31 -8.30
N ALA A 184 -15.18 1.78 -8.04
CA ALA A 184 -16.13 1.18 -7.09
C ALA A 184 -17.47 1.93 -7.15
N SER A 185 -18.15 1.89 -8.30
CA SER A 185 -19.60 2.05 -8.30
C SER A 185 -20.18 0.64 -8.31
N ALA A 186 -20.97 0.35 -7.28
CA ALA A 186 -21.71 -0.88 -7.07
C ALA A 186 -22.40 -1.40 -8.35
N ALA A 187 -22.37 -2.71 -8.51
CA ALA A 187 -23.37 -3.48 -9.24
C ALA A 187 -24.26 -4.21 -8.21
#